data_AF-A0A151F7Y8-F1
#
_entry.id   AF-A0A151F7Y8-F1
#
_cell.length_a   1.000
_cell.length_b   1.000
_cell.length_c   1.000
_cell.angle_alpha   90.00
_cell.angle_beta   90.00
_cell.angle_gamma   90.00
#
_symmetry.space_group_name_H-M   'P 1'
#
loop_
_entity.id
_entity.type
_entity.pdbx_description
1 polymer ?
#
loop_
_entity_poly.entity_id
_entity_poly.type
_entity_poly.pdbx_seq_one_letter_code
_entity_poly.pdbx_strand_id
1 'polypeptide(L)'
;MKRALGYLLLGFLISVLMLTVMNVNEFGEHSIGVGEHYLDEGLEESGATNLVTNIVLDYRGYDTLGEVTVLFTATTGVAALFWREKHGRKEKE
;
A
#
# COMPACT_ATOMS: atom_id res chain seq x y z
N MET A 1 17.36 -23.41 18.60
CA MET A 1 18.23 -22.49 17.83
C MET A 1 17.44 -21.63 16.84
N LYS A 2 16.65 -22.18 15.90
CA LYS A 2 15.89 -21.40 14.90
C LYS A 2 14.94 -20.33 15.48
N ARG A 3 14.20 -20.65 16.55
CA ARG A 3 13.31 -19.69 17.25
C ARG A 3 14.08 -18.58 17.96
N ALA A 4 15.21 -18.91 18.59
CA ALA A 4 16.08 -17.93 19.25
C ALA A 4 16.71 -16.96 18.23
N LEU A 5 17.15 -17.47 17.08
CA LEU A 5 17.61 -16.65 15.97
C LEU A 5 16.47 -15.74 15.43
N GLY A 6 15.25 -16.26 15.33
CA GLY A 6 14.08 -15.47 14.94
C GLY A 6 13.80 -14.31 15.90
N TYR A 7 13.85 -14.54 17.21
CA TYR A 7 13.67 -13.47 18.20
C TYR A 7 14.80 -12.43 18.16
N LEU A 8 16.05 -12.86 17.92
CA LEU A 8 17.17 -11.94 17.73
C LEU A 8 16.98 -11.04 16.51
N LEU A 9 16.57 -11.60 15.36
CA LEU A 9 16.31 -10.83 14.14
C LEU A 9 15.12 -9.88 14.32
N LEU A 10 14.07 -10.31 15.01
CA LEU A 10 12.92 -9.46 15.31
C LEU A 10 13.32 -8.30 16.24
N GLY A 11 14.08 -8.57 17.29
CA GLY A 11 14.59 -7.55 18.20
C GLY A 11 15.47 -6.52 17.48
N PHE A 12 16.34 -6.99 16.58
CA PHE A 12 17.16 -6.13 15.73
C PHE A 12 16.33 -5.26 14.78
N LEU A 13 15.32 -5.84 14.12
CA LEU A 13 14.41 -5.08 13.26
C LEU A 13 13.67 -4.00 14.06
N ILE A 14 13.13 -4.35 15.23
CA ILE A 14 12.44 -3.40 16.11
C ILE A 14 13.39 -2.28 16.55
N SER A 15 14.64 -2.60 16.91
CA SER A 15 15.59 -1.57 17.34
C SER A 15 15.93 -0.61 16.21
N VAL A 16 16.12 -1.11 14.97
CA VAL A 16 16.34 -0.28 13.79
C VAL A 16 15.13 0.63 13.54
N LEU A 17 13.91 0.08 13.58
CA LEU A 17 12.68 0.87 13.39
C LEU A 17 12.53 1.94 14.49
N MET A 18 12.79 1.60 15.75
CA MET A 18 12.75 2.58 16.85
C MET A 18 13.79 3.69 16.67
N LEU A 19 15.01 3.35 16.24
CA LEU A 19 16.03 4.35 15.90
C LEU A 19 15.53 5.30 14.80
N THR A 20 14.87 4.79 13.75
CA THR A 20 14.32 5.66 12.70
C THR A 20 13.23 6.60 13.21
N VAL A 21 12.34 6.12 14.07
CA VAL A 21 11.27 6.94 14.67
C VAL A 21 11.84 8.05 15.56
N MET A 22 12.89 7.75 16.33
CA MET A 22 13.57 8.74 17.16
C MET A 22 14.32 9.82 16.36
N ASN A 23 14.54 9.61 15.05
CA ASN A 23 15.21 10.56 14.16
C ASN A 23 14.23 11.27 13.20
N VAL A 24 12.92 11.13 13.40
CA VAL A 24 11.93 11.90 12.63
C VAL A 24 11.90 13.34 13.12
N ASN A 25 11.65 14.31 12.22
CA ASN A 25 11.54 15.72 12.58
C ASN A 25 10.46 15.96 13.65
N GLU A 26 10.60 17.04 14.42
CA GLU A 26 9.58 17.44 15.38
C GLU A 26 8.23 17.67 14.68
N PHE A 27 7.16 17.39 15.40
CA PHE A 27 5.81 17.60 14.88
C PHE A 27 5.60 19.08 14.52
N GLY A 28 5.27 19.36 13.27
CA GLY A 28 5.11 20.71 12.73
C GLY A 28 6.33 21.23 11.96
N GLU A 29 7.51 20.62 12.10
CA GLU A 29 8.64 20.89 11.22
C GLU A 29 8.52 20.08 9.92
N HIS A 30 7.87 20.70 8.94
CA HIS A 30 7.65 20.09 7.63
C HIS A 30 8.71 20.54 6.63
N SER A 31 9.46 19.58 6.09
CA SER A 31 10.02 19.73 4.75
C SER A 31 8.88 19.41 3.78
N ILE A 32 8.13 20.44 3.39
CA ILE A 32 7.14 20.35 2.33
C ILE A 32 7.91 20.23 1.01
N GLY A 33 8.24 18.99 0.63
CA GLY A 33 8.83 18.69 -0.67
C GLY A 33 7.79 18.82 -1.78
N VAL A 34 7.53 17.71 -2.49
CA VAL A 34 6.45 17.66 -3.50
C VAL A 34 5.06 17.99 -2.97
N GLY A 35 4.87 17.98 -1.64
CA GLY A 35 3.60 18.35 -1.01
C GLY A 35 3.22 19.81 -1.23
N GLU A 36 4.18 20.73 -1.36
CA GLU A 36 3.90 22.14 -1.66
C GLU A 36 3.29 22.29 -3.05
N HIS A 37 3.88 21.61 -4.05
CA HIS A 37 3.36 21.56 -5.42
C HIS A 37 1.92 21.06 -5.48
N TYR A 38 1.60 19.97 -4.77
CA TYR A 38 0.24 19.44 -4.73
C TYR A 38 -0.76 20.42 -4.13
N LEU A 39 -0.34 21.21 -3.14
CA LEU A 39 -1.19 22.23 -2.50
C LEU A 39 -1.45 23.43 -3.41
N ASP A 40 -0.39 23.91 -4.07
CA ASP A 40 -0.45 25.16 -4.82
C ASP A 40 -0.98 24.96 -6.25
N GLU A 41 -0.54 23.91 -6.94
CA GLU A 41 -0.83 23.71 -8.37
C GLU A 41 -1.86 22.60 -8.62
N GLY A 42 -2.17 21.76 -7.63
CA GLY A 42 -3.03 20.58 -7.80
C GLY A 42 -4.40 20.88 -8.39
N LEU A 43 -5.05 21.96 -7.95
CA LEU A 43 -6.35 22.35 -8.48
C LEU A 43 -6.28 22.78 -9.95
N GLU A 44 -5.22 23.50 -10.34
CA GLU A 44 -5.04 23.99 -11.71
C GLU A 44 -4.68 22.85 -12.67
N GLU A 45 -3.81 21.92 -12.23
CA GLU A 45 -3.35 20.81 -13.07
C GLU A 45 -4.42 19.73 -13.29
N SER A 46 -5.21 19.40 -12.27
CA SER A 46 -6.14 18.26 -12.32
C SER A 46 -7.62 18.68 -12.34
N GLY A 47 -7.95 19.88 -11.87
CA GLY A 47 -9.33 20.35 -11.71
C GLY A 47 -10.05 19.74 -10.50
N ALA A 48 -9.43 18.81 -9.76
CA ALA A 48 -10.02 18.21 -8.58
C ALA A 48 -9.84 19.12 -7.35
N THR A 49 -10.96 19.55 -6.79
CA THR A 49 -10.99 20.37 -5.55
C THR A 49 -10.65 19.57 -4.29
N ASN A 50 -10.73 18.24 -4.35
CA ASN A 50 -10.30 17.37 -3.27
C ASN A 50 -8.84 16.96 -3.47
N LEU A 51 -7.95 17.55 -2.67
CA LEU A 51 -6.50 17.29 -2.73
C LEU A 51 -6.13 15.81 -2.57
N VAL A 52 -6.80 15.09 -1.66
CA VAL A 52 -6.48 13.67 -1.42
C VAL A 52 -6.84 12.84 -2.65
N THR A 53 -8.04 13.07 -3.21
CA THR A 53 -8.47 12.37 -4.43
C THR A 53 -7.58 12.72 -5.62
N ASN A 54 -7.20 13.98 -5.76
CA ASN A 54 -6.27 14.47 -6.77
C ASN A 54 -4.92 13.71 -6.70
N ILE A 55 -4.31 13.65 -5.50
CA ILE A 55 -3.05 12.94 -5.32
C ILE A 55 -3.17 11.46 -5.66
N VAL A 56 -4.22 10.79 -5.18
CA VAL A 56 -4.35 9.34 -5.33
C VAL A 56 -4.73 8.95 -6.77
N LEU A 57 -5.58 9.72 -7.46
CA LEU A 57 -6.10 9.35 -8.78
C LEU A 57 -5.37 10.04 -9.95
N ASP A 58 -5.00 11.31 -9.81
CA ASP A 58 -4.40 12.09 -10.90
C ASP A 58 -2.87 12.02 -10.86
N TYR A 59 -2.24 12.43 -9.75
CA TYR A 59 -0.77 12.39 -9.62
C TYR A 59 -0.21 10.98 -9.46
N ARG A 60 -0.85 10.16 -8.62
CA ARG A 60 -0.39 8.81 -8.26
C ARG A 60 -1.37 7.72 -8.71
N GLY A 61 -2.12 8.00 -9.78
CA GLY A 61 -3.09 7.05 -10.33
C GLY A 61 -2.51 5.69 -10.70
N TYR A 62 -1.21 5.61 -11.01
CA TYR A 62 -0.55 4.33 -11.28
C TYR A 62 -0.44 3.43 -10.05
N ASP A 63 -0.25 4.00 -8.85
CA ASP A 63 -0.24 3.23 -7.60
C ASP A 63 -1.65 2.66 -7.32
N THR A 64 -2.70 3.47 -7.52
CA THR A 64 -4.09 3.01 -7.39
C THR A 64 -4.50 2.01 -8.47
N LEU A 65 -4.01 2.14 -9.70
CA LEU A 65 -4.18 1.10 -10.72
C LEU A 65 -3.55 -0.22 -10.26
N GLY A 66 -2.39 -0.15 -9.59
CA GLY A 66 -1.76 -1.28 -8.93
C GLY A 66 -2.66 -1.89 -7.84
N GLU A 67 -3.20 -1.08 -6.94
CA GLU A 67 -4.13 -1.53 -5.89
C GLU A 67 -5.36 -2.24 -6.47
N VAL A 68 -5.99 -1.65 -7.49
CA VAL A 68 -7.14 -2.25 -8.19
C VAL A 68 -6.75 -3.57 -8.85
N THR A 69 -5.57 -3.63 -9.47
CA THR A 69 -5.05 -4.85 -10.10
C THR A 69 -4.80 -5.96 -9.06
N VAL A 70 -4.25 -5.64 -7.90
CA VAL A 70 -4.06 -6.60 -6.80
C VAL A 70 -5.40 -7.12 -6.30
N LEU A 71 -6.37 -6.25 -6.03
CA LEU A 71 -7.70 -6.65 -5.58
C LEU A 71 -8.43 -7.49 -6.62
N PHE A 72 -8.35 -7.10 -7.90
CA PHE A 72 -8.92 -7.85 -9.01
C PHE A 72 -8.29 -9.25 -9.11
N THR A 73 -6.96 -9.34 -9.07
CA THR A 73 -6.22 -10.61 -9.16
C THR A 73 -6.54 -11.52 -7.97
N ALA A 74 -6.58 -10.97 -6.75
CA ALA A 74 -6.95 -11.73 -5.56
C ALA A 74 -8.37 -12.29 -5.65
N THR A 75 -9.33 -11.46 -6.04
CA THR A 75 -10.75 -11.85 -6.14
C THR A 75 -10.97 -12.88 -7.24
N THR A 76 -10.40 -12.67 -8.42
CA THR A 76 -10.49 -13.62 -9.55
C THR A 76 -9.76 -14.92 -9.26
N GLY A 77 -8.60 -14.87 -8.60
CA GLY A 77 -7.87 -16.05 -8.15
C GLY A 77 -8.69 -16.93 -7.19
N VAL A 78 -9.34 -16.31 -6.20
CA VAL A 78 -10.26 -17.00 -5.29
C VAL A 78 -11.45 -17.60 -6.06
N ALA A 79 -12.07 -16.83 -6.96
CA ALA A 79 -13.19 -17.31 -7.77
C ALA A 79 -12.80 -18.52 -8.65
N ALA A 80 -11.60 -18.51 -9.24
CA ALA A 80 -11.09 -19.62 -10.05
C ALA A 80 -10.88 -20.91 -9.21
N LEU A 81 -10.39 -20.79 -7.97
CA LEU A 81 -10.24 -21.93 -7.06
C LEU A 81 -11.60 -22.57 -6.74
N PHE A 82 -12.60 -21.77 -6.39
CA PHE A 82 -13.97 -22.26 -6.12
C PHE A 82 -14.63 -22.86 -7.36
N TRP A 83 -14.43 -22.27 -8.55
CA TRP A 83 -14.93 -22.82 -9.80
C TRP A 83 -14.39 -24.23 -10.03
N ARG A 84 -13.07 -24.42 -9.87
CA ARG A 84 -12.41 -25.70 -10.06
C ARG A 84 -12.93 -26.76 -9.09
N GLU A 85 -13.09 -26.42 -7.82
CA GLU A 85 -13.62 -27.34 -6.80
C GLU A 85 -15.04 -27.82 -7.15
N LYS A 86 -15.92 -26.90 -7.55
CA LYS A 86 -17.31 -27.24 -7.91
C LYS A 86 -17.40 -28.19 -9.10
N HIS A 87 -16.54 -28.03 -10.11
CA HIS A 87 -16.55 -28.89 -11.30
C HIS A 87 -15.84 -30.23 -11.06
N GLY A 88 -14.74 -30.25 -10.30
CA GLY A 88 -14.08 -31.50 -9.93
C GLY A 88 -14.90 -32.39 -8.97
N ARG A 89 -15.90 -31.83 -8.28
CA ARG A 89 -16.85 -32.60 -7.45
C ARG A 89 -17.98 -33.22 -8.28
N LYS A 90 -18.41 -32.55 -9.35
CA LYS A 90 -19.43 -33.06 -10.29
C LYS A 90 -18.95 -34.21 -11.17
N GLU A 91 -17.64 -34.30 -11.46
CA GLU A 91 -17.07 -35.43 -12.21
C GLU A 91 -16.89 -36.70 -11.36
N LYS A 92 -17.00 -36.60 -10.03
CA LYS A 92 -16.84 -37.73 -9.09
C LYS A 92 -18.16 -38.30 -8.59
N GLU A 93 -19.28 -37.66 -8.91
CA GLU A 93 -20.66 -38.13 -8.68
C GLU A 93 -21.22 -38.77 -9.95
#